data_AF-X1VQ81-F1
#
_entry.id   AF-X1VQ81-F1
#
_cell.length_a   1.000
_cell.length_b   1.000
_cell.length_c   1.000
_cell.angle_alpha   90.00
_cell.angle_beta   90.00
_cell.angle_gamma   90.00
#
_symmetry.space_group_name_H-M   'P 1'
#
loop_
_entity.id
_entity.type
_entity.pdbx_description
1 polymer ?
#
loop_
_entity_poly.entity_id
_entity_poly.type
_entity_poly.pdbx_seq_one_letter_code
_entity_poly.pdbx_strand_id
1 'polypeptide(L)'
;GKPIVSWLKEFQQRAGELPEGEQAAPTEPAMPLADAYAILGLKPNSPFDEVKKRYRVLANLFHPDKPGGYGEAMKLLNRAYEQIQGRRGGSR
;
A
#
# COMPACT_ATOMS: atom_id res chain seq x y z
N GLY A 1 14.16 4.34 15.71
CA GLY A 1 13.28 3.76 14.68
C GLY A 1 12.77 4.89 13.81
N LYS A 2 12.92 4.80 12.49
CA LYS A 2 12.53 5.88 11.56
C LYS A 2 11.00 6.03 11.50
N PRO A 3 10.44 7.25 11.50
CA PRO A 3 8.99 7.47 11.42
C PRO A 3 8.46 7.06 10.04
N ILE A 4 7.21 6.60 9.96
CA ILE A 4 6.53 6.14 8.73
C ILE A 4 6.60 7.20 7.61
N VAL A 5 6.55 8.49 7.98
CA VAL A 5 6.67 9.63 7.06
C VAL A 5 8.04 9.67 6.38
N SER A 6 9.10 9.27 7.08
CA SER A 6 10.45 9.20 6.52
C SER A 6 10.60 8.04 5.55
N TRP A 7 9.85 6.95 5.73
CA TRP A 7 9.80 5.84 4.78
C TRP A 7 8.99 6.23 3.53
N LEU A 8 7.86 6.93 3.69
CA LEU A 8 7.05 7.42 2.56
C LEU A 8 7.86 8.37 1.65
N LYS A 9 8.70 9.23 2.25
CA LYS A 9 9.56 10.16 1.52
C LYS A 9 10.76 9.47 0.85
N GLU A 10 11.38 8.49 1.51
CA GLU A 10 12.42 7.64 0.91
C GLU A 10 11.84 6.77 -0.22
N PHE A 11 10.62 6.24 -0.09
CA PHE A 11 9.94 5.41 -1.09
C PHE A 11 9.64 6.18 -2.38
N GLN A 12 9.24 7.46 -2.27
CA GLN A 12 9.07 8.33 -3.43
C GLN A 12 10.39 8.54 -4.21
N GLN A 13 11.55 8.43 -3.55
CA GLN A 13 12.87 8.65 -4.15
C GLN A 13 13.55 7.38 -4.66
N ARG A 14 13.03 6.18 -4.35
CA ARG A 14 13.71 4.89 -4.58
C ARG A 14 13.08 4.03 -5.67
N ALA A 15 12.24 4.61 -6.52
CA ALA A 15 11.55 3.96 -7.63
C ALA A 15 12.46 3.50 -8.80
N GLY A 16 13.73 3.15 -8.54
CA GLY A 16 14.73 2.88 -9.57
C GLY A 16 15.26 1.45 -9.66
N GLU A 17 15.20 0.63 -8.62
CA GLU A 17 15.92 -0.67 -8.64
C GLU A 17 15.19 -1.74 -7.84
N LEU A 18 14.43 -2.61 -8.51
CA LEU A 18 14.08 -3.94 -8.00
C LEU A 18 14.13 -4.99 -9.14
N PRO A 19 14.64 -6.19 -8.86
CA PRO A 19 14.93 -7.20 -9.87
C PRO A 19 13.66 -7.89 -10.38
N GLU A 20 13.64 -8.15 -11.69
CA GLU A 20 12.67 -8.96 -12.39
C GLU A 20 12.71 -10.40 -11.88
N GLY A 21 11.62 -10.86 -11.27
CA GLY A 21 11.51 -12.26 -10.85
C GLY A 21 10.36 -12.50 -9.91
N GLU A 22 9.12 -12.40 -10.40
CA GLU A 22 8.14 -13.48 -10.28
C GLU A 22 6.93 -13.21 -11.17
N GLN A 23 6.58 -14.21 -11.98
CA GLN A 23 5.59 -14.17 -13.05
C GLN A 23 4.15 -14.06 -12.52
N ALA A 24 3.36 -13.12 -13.03
CA ALA A 24 1.90 -13.27 -13.20
C ALA A 24 1.32 -12.11 -14.05
N ALA A 25 0.98 -12.43 -15.30
CA ALA A 25 -0.03 -11.84 -16.20
C ALA A 25 -0.06 -10.30 -16.46
N PRO A 26 -0.23 -9.87 -17.72
CA PRO A 26 -0.43 -8.46 -18.05
C PRO A 26 -1.92 -8.12 -17.84
N THR A 27 -2.27 -7.53 -16.71
CA THR A 27 -3.52 -6.79 -16.60
C THR A 27 -3.27 -5.51 -15.81
N GLU A 28 -2.99 -4.47 -16.60
CA GLU A 28 -3.05 -3.04 -16.30
C GLU A 28 -2.02 -2.47 -15.29
N PRO A 29 -1.56 -1.22 -15.49
CA PRO A 29 -0.59 -0.57 -14.61
C PRO A 29 -1.29 -0.08 -13.33
N ALA A 30 -1.90 -1.00 -12.59
CA ALA A 30 -2.32 -0.77 -11.22
C ALA A 30 -1.24 -1.37 -10.32
N MET A 31 -0.53 -0.49 -9.61
CA MET A 31 0.38 -0.78 -8.47
C MET A 31 0.69 -2.27 -8.23
N PRO A 32 1.95 -2.72 -8.41
CA PRO A 32 2.36 -4.07 -8.08
C PRO A 32 1.87 -4.49 -6.70
N LEU A 33 1.39 -5.73 -6.55
CA LEU A 33 0.84 -6.22 -5.29
C LEU A 33 1.83 -6.04 -4.12
N ALA A 34 3.12 -6.26 -4.40
CA ALA A 34 4.21 -6.04 -3.46
C ALA A 34 4.26 -4.58 -2.96
N ASP A 35 4.07 -3.61 -3.84
CA ASP A 35 4.04 -2.19 -3.50
C ASP A 35 2.81 -1.84 -2.68
N ALA A 36 1.67 -2.45 -2.98
CA ALA A 36 0.46 -2.27 -2.20
C ALA A 36 0.66 -2.74 -0.74
N TYR A 37 1.29 -3.91 -0.54
CA TYR A 37 1.66 -4.35 0.81
C TYR A 37 2.69 -3.41 1.45
N ALA A 38 3.68 -2.95 0.69
CA ALA A 38 4.72 -2.05 1.19
C ALA A 38 4.15 -0.70 1.65
N ILE A 39 3.17 -0.13 0.93
CA ILE A 39 2.46 1.10 1.31
C ILE A 39 1.70 0.97 2.63
N LEU A 40 1.14 -0.21 2.89
CA LEU A 40 0.51 -0.53 4.17
C LEU A 40 1.53 -0.90 5.26
N GLY A 41 2.83 -0.91 4.95
CA GLY A 41 3.90 -1.28 5.85
C GLY A 41 3.90 -2.78 6.17
N LEU A 42 3.46 -3.60 5.22
CA LEU A 42 3.29 -5.04 5.35
C LEU A 42 4.21 -5.80 4.40
N LYS A 43 4.40 -7.09 4.70
CA LYS A 43 5.12 -8.00 3.81
C LYS A 43 4.19 -8.44 2.68
N PRO A 44 4.72 -8.77 1.48
CA PRO A 44 3.92 -9.22 0.33
C PRO A 44 3.10 -10.50 0.57
N ASN A 45 3.38 -11.22 1.67
CA ASN A 45 2.67 -12.43 2.11
C ASN A 45 1.86 -12.24 3.40
N SER A 46 1.65 -11.00 3.86
CA SER A 46 0.88 -10.74 5.08
C SER A 46 -0.59 -11.17 4.92
N PRO A 47 -1.22 -11.75 5.97
CA PRO A 47 -2.62 -12.15 5.92
C PRO A 47 -3.55 -10.93 5.81
N PHE A 48 -4.71 -11.11 5.18
CA PHE A 48 -5.65 -10.02 4.92
C PHE A 48 -6.19 -9.36 6.19
N ASP A 49 -6.29 -10.11 7.29
CA ASP A 49 -6.63 -9.55 8.60
C ASP A 49 -5.60 -8.51 9.05
N GLU A 50 -4.33 -8.71 8.74
CA GLU A 50 -3.27 -7.75 9.04
C GLU A 50 -3.37 -6.52 8.13
N VAL A 51 -3.66 -6.74 6.84
CA VAL A 51 -3.93 -5.68 5.84
C VAL A 51 -5.05 -4.76 6.32
N LYS A 52 -6.20 -5.32 6.72
CA LYS A 52 -7.33 -4.56 7.28
C LYS A 52 -6.96 -3.80 8.54
N LYS A 53 -6.24 -4.43 9.47
CA LYS A 53 -5.81 -3.79 10.72
C LYS A 53 -4.88 -2.60 10.43
N ARG A 54 -3.87 -2.78 9.58
CA ARG A 54 -2.93 -1.70 9.21
C ARG A 54 -3.62 -0.58 8.47
N TYR A 55 -4.45 -0.91 7.49
CA TYR A 55 -5.22 0.09 6.74
C TYR A 55 -6.06 0.96 7.69
N ARG A 56 -6.80 0.38 8.64
CA ARG A 56 -7.59 1.14 9.62
C ARG A 56 -6.74 2.07 10.48
N VAL A 57 -5.56 1.62 10.91
CA VAL A 57 -4.62 2.44 11.70
C VAL A 57 -4.09 3.61 10.88
N LEU A 58 -3.66 3.36 9.64
CA LEU A 58 -3.09 4.37 8.74
C LEU A 58 -4.17 5.36 8.27
N ALA A 59 -5.37 4.88 7.93
CA ALA A 59 -6.51 5.72 7.57
C ALA A 59 -6.89 6.67 8.71
N ASN A 60 -6.89 6.17 9.95
CA ASN A 60 -7.15 7.01 11.11
C ASN A 60 -6.01 8.01 11.39
N LEU A 61 -4.78 7.73 10.94
CA LEU A 61 -3.63 8.63 11.10
C LEU A 61 -3.62 9.72 10.03
N PHE A 62 -3.89 9.36 8.77
CA PHE A 62 -3.82 10.26 7.62
C PHE A 62 -5.17 10.87 7.19
N HIS A 63 -6.21 10.67 7.99
CA HIS A 63 -7.55 11.19 7.70
C HIS A 63 -7.50 12.71 7.47
N PRO A 64 -8.10 13.24 6.37
CA PRO A 64 -8.04 14.66 6.06
C PRO A 64 -8.66 15.56 7.14
N ASP A 65 -9.64 15.04 7.88
CA ASP A 65 -10.27 15.77 9.01
C ASP A 65 -9.37 15.90 10.25
N LYS A 66 -8.21 15.26 10.26
CA LYS A 66 -7.25 15.39 11.38
C LYS A 66 -6.20 16.46 11.09
N PRO A 67 -5.76 17.20 12.13
CA PRO A 67 -4.63 18.12 11.98
C PRO A 67 -3.37 17.34 11.56
N GLY A 68 -2.85 17.65 10.38
CA GLY A 68 -1.73 16.92 9.77
C GLY A 68 -2.14 15.73 8.88
N GLY A 69 -3.44 15.58 8.59
CA GLY A 69 -3.95 14.63 7.61
C GLY A 69 -3.38 14.88 6.21
N TYR A 70 -3.20 13.81 5.45
CA TYR A 70 -2.61 13.87 4.11
C TYR A 70 -3.51 13.10 3.14
N GLY A 71 -4.39 13.83 2.45
CA GLY A 71 -5.41 13.26 1.57
C GLY A 71 -4.81 12.40 0.46
N GLU A 72 -3.63 12.76 -0.04
CA GLU A 72 -2.87 11.99 -1.03
C GLU A 72 -2.40 10.64 -0.46
N ALA A 73 -1.98 10.59 0.81
CA ALA A 73 -1.62 9.33 1.47
C ALA A 73 -2.86 8.47 1.66
N MET A 74 -4.00 9.07 2.03
CA MET A 74 -5.27 8.34 2.13
C MET A 74 -5.67 7.72 0.78
N LYS A 75 -5.56 8.46 -0.33
CA LYS A 75 -5.81 7.93 -1.68
C LYS A 75 -4.87 6.76 -2.03
N LEU A 76 -3.59 6.86 -1.67
CA LEU A 76 -2.60 5.78 -1.86
C LEU A 76 -2.95 4.53 -1.03
N LEU A 77 -3.32 4.70 0.23
CA LEU A 77 -3.74 3.61 1.11
C LEU A 77 -4.99 2.90 0.59
N ASN A 78 -5.96 3.66 0.07
CA ASN A 78 -7.18 3.10 -0.53
C ASN A 78 -6.85 2.25 -1.75
N ARG A 79 -6.03 2.78 -2.69
CA ARG A 79 -5.60 2.04 -3.89
C ARG A 79 -4.85 0.76 -3.54
N ALA A 80 -3.93 0.82 -2.59
CA ALA A 80 -3.19 -0.34 -2.11
C ALA A 80 -4.12 -1.40 -1.50
N TYR A 81 -5.05 -0.98 -0.65
CA TYR A 81 -6.03 -1.87 -0.03
C TYR A 81 -6.95 -2.53 -1.07
N GLU A 82 -7.48 -1.75 -2.02
CA GLU A 82 -8.31 -2.24 -3.13
C GLU A 82 -7.57 -3.25 -3.99
N GLN A 83 -6.30 -2.99 -4.32
CA GLN A 83 -5.46 -3.90 -5.11
C GLN A 83 -5.27 -5.25 -4.40
N ILE A 84 -4.99 -5.24 -3.10
CA ILE A 84 -4.84 -6.47 -2.30
C ILE A 84 -6.19 -7.20 -2.17
N GLN A 85 -7.29 -6.46 -2.01
CA GLN A 85 -8.63 -7.01 -1.89
C GLN A 85 -9.12 -7.63 -3.21
N GLY A 86 -8.91 -6.96 -4.35
CA GLY A 86 -9.34 -7.40 -5.68
C GLY A 86 -8.69 -8.72 -6.10
N ARG A 87 -7.41 -8.94 -5.75
CA ARG A 87 -6.72 -10.22 -6.01
C ARG A 87 -7.26 -11.39 -5.19
N ARG A 88 -7.93 -11.13 -4.07
CA ARG A 88 -8.57 -12.16 -3.20
C ARG A 88 -10.07 -12.30 -3.47
N GLY A 89 -10.69 -11.27 -4.05
CA GLY A 89 -12.09 -11.21 -4.46
C GLY A 89 -12.25 -11.17 -5.96
N GLY A 90 -11.72 -12.17 -6.67
CA GLY A 90 -12.16 -12.47 -8.04
C GLY A 90 -13.58 -13.04 -8.00
N SER A 91 -14.57 -12.19 -7.74
CA SER A 91 -15.99 -12.53 -7.82
C SER A 91 -16.79 -11.26 -8.06
N ARG A 92 -16.89 -10.88 -9.33
CA ARG A 92 -18.11 -10.33 -9.90
C ARG A 92 -18.18 -10.72 -11.36
#